data_AF-A0A2S9ANX7-F1
#
_entry.id   AF-A0A2S9ANX7-F1
#
_cell.length_a   1.000
_cell.length_b   1.000
_cell.length_c   1.000
_cell.angle_alpha   90.00
_cell.angle_beta   90.00
_cell.angle_gamma   90.00
#
_symmetry.space_group_name_H-M   'P 1'
#
loop_
_entity.id
_entity.type
_entity.pdbx_description
1 polymer ?
#
loop_
_entity_poly.entity_id
_entity_poly.type
_entity_poly.pdbx_seq_one_letter_code
_entity_poly.pdbx_strand_id
1 'polypeptide(L)' 'MVSEQPTRKIVKALRDAGFLPDRAVGSHTVWVNGGISISVPDGHKTISPGVVRKVNKAIEEATR' A
#
# COMPACT_ATOMS: atom_id res chain seq x y z
N MET A 1 -14.83 -10.87 -0.13
CA MET A 1 -14.42 -10.45 -1.49
C MET A 1 -13.86 -9.04 -1.40
N VAL A 2 -12.59 -8.81 -1.76
CA VAL A 2 -12.00 -7.46 -1.77
C VAL A 2 -12.43 -6.75 -3.06
N SER A 3 -12.96 -5.54 -2.95
CA SER A 3 -13.32 -4.67 -4.08
C SER A 3 -12.20 -3.68 -4.40
N GLU A 4 -12.32 -2.95 -5.50
CA GLU A 4 -11.46 -1.80 -5.73
C GLU A 4 -11.59 -0.80 -4.58
N GLN A 5 -10.49 -0.11 -4.24
CA GLN A 5 -10.48 0.87 -3.17
C GLN A 5 -9.92 2.19 -3.67
N PRO A 6 -10.42 3.33 -3.18
CA PRO A 6 -9.78 4.62 -3.42
C PRO A 6 -8.33 4.59 -2.93
N THR A 7 -7.39 5.06 -3.76
CA THR A 7 -5.96 5.07 -3.44
C THR A 7 -5.67 5.77 -2.12
N ARG A 8 -6.35 6.89 -1.86
CA ARG A 8 -6.22 7.66 -0.61
C ARG A 8 -6.46 6.81 0.64
N LYS A 9 -7.39 5.85 0.57
CA LYS A 9 -7.70 4.94 1.68
C LYS A 9 -6.56 3.95 1.91
N ILE A 10 -5.94 3.46 0.84
CA ILE A 10 -4.78 2.55 0.91
C ILE A 10 -3.56 3.26 1.47
N VAL A 11 -3.27 4.46 0.97
CA VAL A 11 -2.17 5.30 1.49
C VAL A 11 -2.37 5.63 2.96
N LYS A 12 -3.61 5.93 3.37
CA LYS A 12 -3.93 6.15 4.79
C LYS A 12 -3.67 4.89 5.62
N ALA A 13 -4.15 3.73 5.18
CA ALA A 13 -3.95 2.47 5.89
C ALA A 13 -2.46 2.12 6.04
N LEU A 14 -1.64 2.37 5.01
CA LEU A 14 -0.19 2.18 5.06
C LEU A 14 0.46 3.10 6.11
N ARG A 15 0.12 4.39 6.11
CA ARG A 15 0.63 5.35 7.11
C ARG A 15 0.19 4.99 8.52
N ASP A 16 -1.08 4.62 8.69
CA ASP A 16 -1.64 4.21 9.99
C ASP A 16 -0.95 2.93 10.51
N ALA A 17 -0.47 2.06 9.61
CA ALA A 17 0.33 0.87 9.90
C ALA A 17 1.84 1.14 10.03
N GLY A 18 2.29 2.39 9.99
CA GLY A 18 3.70 2.76 10.16
C GLY A 18 4.58 2.63 8.92
N PHE A 19 4.00 2.39 7.73
CA PHE A 19 4.78 2.42 6.49
C PHE A 19 5.16 3.84 6.11
N LEU A 20 6.39 3.99 5.64
CA LEU A 20 6.93 5.23 5.12
C LEU A 20 7.19 5.10 3.60
N PRO A 21 6.94 6.16 2.81
CA PRO A 21 7.33 6.16 1.41
C PRO A 21 8.86 6.24 1.30
N ASP A 22 9.46 5.32 0.53
CA ASP A 22 10.90 5.27 0.28
C ASP A 22 11.24 5.84 -1.10
N ARG A 23 10.70 5.23 -2.15
CA ARG A 23 10.99 5.61 -3.54
C ARG A 23 9.72 5.73 -4.38
N ALA A 24 9.54 6.85 -5.06
CA ALA A 24 8.51 7.02 -6.08
C ALA A 24 9.11 6.93 -7.49
N VAL A 25 8.48 6.15 -8.37
CA VAL A 25 8.83 6.02 -9.79
C VAL A 25 7.55 6.02 -10.61
N GLY A 26 7.33 7.10 -11.38
CA GLY A 26 6.11 7.28 -12.16
C GLY A 26 4.87 7.29 -11.25
N SER A 27 3.87 6.46 -11.57
CA SER A 27 2.63 6.34 -10.80
C SER A 27 2.71 5.37 -9.62
N HIS A 28 3.92 4.93 -9.24
CA HIS A 28 4.12 3.95 -8.18
C HIS A 28 5.02 4.50 -7.07
N THR A 29 4.65 4.24 -5.82
CA THR A 29 5.47 4.52 -4.65
C THR A 29 5.79 3.22 -3.92
N VAL A 30 7.05 3.03 -3.58
CA VAL A 30 7.52 1.97 -2.68
C VAL A 30 7.31 2.44 -1.25
N TRP A 31 6.59 1.65 -0.47
CA TRP A 31 6.33 1.86 0.94
C TRP A 31 7.08 0.81 1.75
N VAL A 32 7.76 1.26 2.81
CA VAL A 32 8.60 0.41 3.66
C VAL A 32 8.19 0.52 5.12
N ASN A 33 8.18 -0.61 5.82
CA ASN A 33 8.07 -0.69 7.27
C ASN A 33 9.00 -1.78 7.77
N GLY A 34 10.09 -1.40 8.43
CA GLY A 34 11.13 -2.34 8.86
C GLY A 34 11.70 -3.14 7.68
N GLY A 35 11.54 -4.46 7.73
CA GLY A 35 11.98 -5.38 6.67
C GLY A 35 10.99 -5.59 5.53
N ILE A 36 9.79 -5.01 5.59
CA ILE A 36 8.73 -5.22 4.60
C ILE A 36 8.71 -4.04 3.63
N SER A 37 8.69 -4.34 2.33
CA SER A 37 8.57 -3.35 1.26
C SER A 37 7.46 -3.73 0.29
N ILE A 38 6.68 -2.74 -0.16
CA ILE A 38 5.60 -2.94 -1.14
C ILE A 38 5.51 -1.77 -2.11
N SER A 39 5.39 -2.08 -3.41
CA SER A 39 5.11 -1.08 -4.45
C SER A 39 3.61 -0.91 -4.62
N VAL A 40 3.15 0.34 -4.50
CA VAL A 40 1.74 0.72 -4.57
C VAL A 40 1.53 1.68 -5.74
N PRO A 41 0.59 1.39 -6.66
CA PRO A 41 0.28 2.26 -7.81
C PRO A 41 -0.56 3.47 -7.35
N ASP A 42 0.01 4.34 -6.52
CA ASP A 42 -0.69 5.45 -5.88
C ASP A 42 -0.83 6.73 -6.72
N GLY A 43 -0.33 6.72 -7.96
CA GLY A 43 -0.65 7.74 -8.96
C GLY A 43 -2.06 7.62 -9.55
N HIS A 44 -2.76 6.50 -9.32
CA HIS A 44 -4.13 6.28 -9.79
C HIS A 44 -5.16 6.72 -8.74
N LYS A 45 -6.42 6.94 -9.14
CA LYS A 45 -7.52 7.28 -8.21
C LYS A 45 -8.02 6.06 -7.41
N THR A 46 -7.95 4.88 -8.03
CA THR A 46 -8.40 3.61 -7.45
C THR A 46 -7.31 2.55 -7.59
N ILE A 47 -7.32 1.60 -6.66
CA ILE A 47 -6.43 0.45 -6.63
C ILE A 47 -7.25 -0.82 -6.83
N SER A 48 -6.76 -1.69 -7.72
CA SER A 48 -7.43 -2.94 -8.06
C SER A 48 -7.50 -3.90 -6.87
N PRO A 49 -8.52 -4.78 -6.80
CA PRO A 49 -8.69 -5.74 -5.71
C PRO A 49 -7.45 -6.58 -5.38
N GLY A 50 -6.68 -6.97 -6.39
CA GLY A 50 -5.49 -7.80 -6.22
C GLY A 50 -4.38 -7.06 -5.47
N VAL A 51 -4.20 -5.76 -5.75
CA VAL A 51 -3.20 -4.94 -5.07
C VAL A 51 -3.67 -4.61 -3.65
N VAL A 52 -4.95 -4.35 -3.43
CA VAL A 52 -5.51 -4.15 -2.08
C VAL A 52 -5.23 -5.37 -1.20
N ARG A 53 -5.40 -6.60 -1.70
CA ARG A 53 -5.06 -7.82 -0.96
C ARG A 53 -3.58 -7.89 -0.58
N LYS A 54 -2.68 -7.52 -1.50
CA LYS A 54 -1.23 -7.50 -1.24
C LYS A 54 -0.89 -6.48 -0.15
N VAL A 55 -1.48 -5.28 -0.20
CA VAL A 55 -1.27 -4.25 0.81
C VAL A 55 -1.75 -4.70 2.18
N ASN A 56 -2.96 -5.28 2.27
CA ASN A 56 -3.48 -5.76 3.55
C ASN A 56 -2.58 -6.85 4.16
N LYS A 57 -2.06 -7.76 3.33
CA LYS A 57 -1.12 -8.80 3.77
C LYS A 57 0.19 -8.21 4.28
N ALA A 58 0.74 -7.20 3.59
CA ALA A 58 1.95 -6.51 4.04
C ALA A 58 1.74 -5.77 5.37
N ILE A 59 0.57 -5.15 5.57
CA ILE A 59 0.20 -4.49 6.83
C ILE A 59 0.09 -5.53 7.96
N GLU A 60 -0.57 -6.65 7.71
CA GLU A 60 -0.70 -7.74 8.67
C GLU A 60 0.67 -8.33 9.07
N GLU A 61 1.56 -8.53 8.09
CA GLU A 61 2.92 -8.99 8.34
C GLU A 61 3.76 -7.97 9.12
N ALA A 62 3.55 -6.66 8.92
CA ALA A 62 4.28 -5.61 9.62
C ALA A 62 3.79 -5.32 11.04
N THR A 63 2.54 -5.70 11.36
CA THR A 63 1.92 -5.44 12.68
C THR A 63 2.00 -6.64 13.61
N ARG A 64 2.60 -7.75 13.16
CA ARG A 64 2.77 -8.99 13.92
C ARG A 64 4.06 -8.99 14.72
#